data_AF-W9BVM7-F1
#
_entry.id   AF-W9BVM7-F1
#
_cell.length_a   1.000
_cell.length_b   1.000
_cell.length_c   1.000
_cell.angle_alpha   90.00
_cell.angle_beta   90.00
_cell.angle_gamma   90.00
#
_symmetry.space_group_name_H-M   'P 1'
#
loop_
_entity.id
_entity.type
_entity.pdbx_description
1 polymer ?
#
loop_
_entity_poly.entity_id
_entity_poly.type
_entity_poly.pdbx_seq_one_letter_code
_entity_poly.pdbx_strand_id
1 'polypeptide(L)'
;MSSTPNFSMPLLHAAQAQKEITHNEALVLVDALLRGTVKAMLDDPAPLTPVAGQAWIVGAAPVGAWASQAAKIAVFTEGGWRFATAPAGLQLRDEAAAICRRFDGSAWAAYPPIAAPTGGSVVDVEARSTLASVLGALQQAGLAGVT
;
A
#
# COMPACT_ATOMS: atom_id res chain seq x y z
N MET A 1 2.08 29.16 -0.02
CA MET A 1 0.95 28.24 -0.23
C MET A 1 1.38 26.90 0.35
N SER A 2 0.64 26.34 1.29
CA SER A 2 0.88 24.97 1.74
C SER A 2 0.26 23.99 0.73
N SER A 3 0.94 22.87 0.47
CA SER A 3 0.54 21.87 -0.52
C SER A 3 0.72 20.46 0.03
N THR A 4 0.03 19.48 -0.57
CA THR A 4 0.21 18.08 -0.20
C THR A 4 1.61 17.55 -0.57
N PRO A 5 2.14 16.55 0.15
CA PRO A 5 3.54 16.12 -0.03
C PRO A 5 3.84 15.44 -1.37
N ASN A 6 2.93 14.60 -1.90
CA ASN A 6 3.26 13.74 -3.05
C ASN A 6 2.95 14.41 -4.40
N PHE A 7 1.81 15.09 -4.51
CA PHE A 7 1.32 15.68 -5.76
C PHE A 7 1.27 17.21 -5.74
N SER A 8 1.72 17.85 -4.66
CA SER A 8 1.70 19.32 -4.52
C SER A 8 0.31 19.92 -4.74
N MET A 9 -0.75 19.22 -4.32
CA MET A 9 -2.12 19.72 -4.41
C MET A 9 -2.28 20.92 -3.46
N PRO A 10 -2.85 22.05 -3.93
CA PRO A 10 -2.97 23.25 -3.11
C PRO A 10 -3.97 23.06 -1.98
N LEU A 11 -3.58 23.42 -0.75
CA LEU A 11 -4.46 23.38 0.41
C LEU A 11 -5.20 24.72 0.57
N LEU A 12 -6.41 24.65 1.13
CA LEU A 12 -7.16 25.84 1.51
C LEU A 12 -6.48 26.55 2.69
N HIS A 13 -6.42 27.88 2.63
CA HIS A 13 -5.97 28.70 3.75
C HIS A 13 -6.90 28.59 4.96
N ALA A 14 -6.34 28.83 6.14
CA ALA A 14 -7.10 28.92 7.39
C ALA A 14 -8.13 30.07 7.35
N ALA A 15 -9.10 30.02 8.26
CA ALA A 15 -10.16 31.01 8.42
C ALA A 15 -11.15 31.05 7.24
N GLN A 16 -11.45 29.88 6.67
CA GLN A 16 -12.40 29.71 5.56
C GLN A 16 -13.74 29.13 6.06
N ALA A 17 -14.18 29.55 7.24
CA ALA A 17 -15.34 29.00 7.95
C ALA A 17 -15.20 27.51 8.31
N GLN A 18 -13.96 27.09 8.64
CA GLN A 18 -13.60 25.73 9.09
C GLN A 18 -13.76 24.62 8.03
N LYS A 19 -14.25 24.93 6.82
CA LYS A 19 -14.32 23.96 5.71
C LYS A 19 -12.93 23.47 5.29
N GLU A 20 -11.91 24.31 5.48
CA GLU A 20 -10.51 23.99 5.22
C GLU A 20 -10.03 22.78 6.02
N ILE A 21 -10.58 22.54 7.22
CA ILE A 21 -10.14 21.44 8.08
C ILE A 21 -10.51 20.12 7.40
N THR A 22 -11.80 19.91 7.14
CA THR A 22 -12.30 18.67 6.53
C THR A 22 -11.79 18.48 5.10
N HIS A 23 -11.73 19.55 4.31
CA HIS A 23 -11.28 19.46 2.93
C HIS A 23 -9.78 19.16 2.81
N ASN A 24 -8.94 19.85 3.60
CA ASN A 24 -7.49 19.60 3.55
C ASN A 24 -7.16 18.20 4.08
N GLU A 25 -7.86 17.73 5.11
CA GLU A 25 -7.70 16.35 5.61
C GLU A 25 -8.04 15.31 4.53
N ALA A 26 -9.14 15.53 3.77
CA ALA A 26 -9.48 14.67 2.65
C ALA A 26 -8.42 14.71 1.53
N LEU A 27 -7.88 15.90 1.21
CA LEU A 27 -6.82 16.05 0.21
C LEU A 27 -5.53 15.33 0.63
N VAL A 28 -5.15 15.41 1.89
CA VAL A 28 -3.95 14.72 2.42
C VAL A 28 -4.10 13.20 2.34
N LEU A 29 -5.28 12.67 2.67
CA LEU A 29 -5.57 11.24 2.52
C LEU A 29 -5.55 10.80 1.05
N VAL A 30 -6.20 11.56 0.16
CA VAL A 30 -6.20 11.27 -1.28
C VAL A 30 -4.78 11.32 -1.83
N ASP A 31 -3.99 12.34 -1.51
CA ASP A 31 -2.60 12.47 -1.95
C ASP A 31 -1.74 11.26 -1.55
N ALA A 32 -1.89 10.77 -0.32
CA ALA A 32 -1.14 9.62 0.17
C ALA A 32 -1.57 8.30 -0.51
N LEU A 33 -2.87 8.12 -0.76
CA LEU A 33 -3.44 6.87 -1.27
C LEU A 33 -3.50 6.81 -2.80
N LEU A 34 -3.49 7.93 -3.50
CA LEU A 34 -3.64 8.01 -4.96
C LEU A 34 -2.54 7.25 -5.71
N ARG A 35 -1.33 7.15 -5.14
CA ARG A 35 -0.24 6.36 -5.72
C ARG A 35 -0.53 4.86 -5.74
N GLY A 36 -1.42 4.38 -4.88
CA GLY A 36 -1.65 2.95 -4.70
C GLY A 36 -0.45 2.19 -4.11
N THR A 37 0.48 2.90 -3.45
CA THR A 37 1.68 2.30 -2.83
C THR A 37 1.68 2.52 -1.32
N VAL A 38 2.24 1.54 -0.60
CA VAL A 38 2.54 1.62 0.82
C VAL A 38 3.98 1.19 1.05
N LYS A 39 4.61 1.74 2.09
CA LYS A 39 5.99 1.42 2.43
C LYS A 39 6.14 -0.03 2.88
N ALA A 40 5.21 -0.52 3.70
CA ALA A 40 5.17 -1.89 4.21
C ALA A 40 3.84 -2.19 4.89
N MET A 41 3.63 -3.47 5.24
CA MET A 41 2.64 -3.91 6.23
C MET A 41 3.34 -4.25 7.55
N LEU A 42 2.90 -3.66 8.67
CA LEU A 42 3.51 -3.86 9.99
C LEU A 42 2.54 -3.59 11.14
N ASP A 43 2.90 -4.02 12.36
CA ASP A 43 2.05 -3.88 13.55
C ASP A 43 2.51 -2.76 14.51
N ASP A 44 3.80 -2.43 14.53
CA ASP A 44 4.37 -1.43 15.45
C ASP A 44 5.00 -0.25 14.71
N PRO A 45 4.46 0.98 14.83
CA PRO A 45 5.06 2.17 14.24
C PRO A 45 6.27 2.72 14.99
N ALA A 46 6.56 2.27 16.22
CA ALA A 46 7.63 2.85 17.05
C ALA A 46 9.01 2.94 16.38
N PRO A 47 9.49 1.94 15.60
CA PRO A 47 10.78 2.03 14.92
C PRO A 47 10.76 2.90 13.64
N LEU A 48 9.59 3.36 13.20
CA LEU A 48 9.48 4.13 11.96
C LEU A 48 9.98 5.57 12.16
N THR A 49 10.64 6.08 11.12
CA THR A 49 10.94 7.51 10.94
C THR A 49 10.13 8.04 9.75
N PRO A 50 8.79 8.13 9.87
CA PRO A 50 7.92 8.39 8.74
C PRO A 50 8.05 9.84 8.25
N VAL A 51 7.92 10.01 6.92
CA VAL A 51 7.81 11.32 6.27
C VAL A 51 6.36 11.56 5.88
N ALA A 52 5.91 12.82 5.95
CA ALA A 52 4.55 13.19 5.57
C ALA A 52 4.22 12.71 4.15
N GLY A 53 3.03 12.13 3.97
CA GLY A 53 2.57 11.57 2.69
C GLY A 53 2.96 10.11 2.47
N GLN A 54 3.68 9.47 3.38
CA GLN A 54 3.91 8.02 3.37
C GLN A 54 2.73 7.27 4.00
N ALA A 55 2.50 6.05 3.52
CA ALA A 55 1.42 5.18 3.98
C ALA A 55 1.90 3.75 4.27
N TRP A 56 1.22 3.08 5.20
CA TRP A 56 1.47 1.70 5.62
C TRP A 56 0.16 0.96 5.79
N ILE A 57 0.19 -0.36 5.60
CA ILE A 57 -0.91 -1.22 6.02
C ILE A 57 -0.69 -1.59 7.48
N VAL A 58 -1.70 -1.35 8.31
CA VAL A 58 -1.69 -1.78 9.70
C VAL A 58 -2.00 -3.28 9.74
N GLY A 59 -1.13 -4.04 10.39
CA GLY A 59 -1.25 -5.48 10.54
C GLY A 59 -2.42 -5.91 11.42
N ALA A 60 -2.45 -7.21 11.74
CA ALA A 60 -3.56 -7.82 12.46
C ALA A 60 -3.47 -7.61 13.98
N ALA A 61 -2.29 -7.30 14.52
CA ALA A 61 -2.04 -7.17 15.95
C ALA A 61 -1.34 -5.84 16.27
N PRO A 62 -1.94 -4.69 15.90
CA PRO A 62 -1.23 -3.42 16.00
C PRO A 62 -1.06 -2.95 17.44
N VAL A 63 0.05 -2.27 17.68
CA VAL A 63 0.46 -1.77 18.99
C VAL A 63 0.78 -0.28 18.97
N GLY A 64 1.01 0.30 20.15
CA GLY A 64 1.40 1.69 20.30
C GLY A 64 0.39 2.66 19.67
N ALA A 65 0.90 3.58 18.84
CA ALA A 65 0.06 4.58 18.16
C ALA A 65 -0.95 3.98 17.17
N TRP A 66 -0.78 2.70 16.78
CA TRP A 66 -1.68 2.01 15.85
C TRP A 66 -2.68 1.08 16.54
N ALA A 67 -2.67 1.01 17.88
CA ALA A 67 -3.60 0.19 18.63
C ALA A 67 -5.07 0.43 18.18
N SER A 68 -5.82 -0.66 18.01
CA SER A 68 -7.20 -0.66 17.52
C SER A 68 -7.40 -0.18 16.07
N GLN A 69 -6.33 -0.09 15.26
CA GLN A 69 -6.41 0.29 13.85
C GLN A 69 -6.13 -0.87 12.89
N ALA A 70 -6.35 -2.11 13.33
CA ALA A 70 -6.07 -3.31 12.55
C ALA A 70 -6.70 -3.25 11.15
N ALA A 71 -5.96 -3.73 10.15
CA ALA A 71 -6.35 -3.76 8.73
C ALA A 71 -6.63 -2.39 8.06
N LYS A 72 -6.49 -1.27 8.77
CA LYS A 72 -6.57 0.07 8.17
C LYS A 72 -5.27 0.45 7.46
N ILE A 73 -5.32 1.56 6.74
CA ILE A 73 -4.16 2.18 6.12
C ILE A 73 -3.75 3.36 6.98
N ALA A 74 -2.54 3.30 7.55
CA ALA A 74 -1.95 4.38 8.31
C ALA A 74 -1.22 5.34 7.37
N VAL A 75 -1.61 6.61 7.36
CA VAL A 75 -0.98 7.70 6.61
C VAL A 75 -0.29 8.62 7.61
N PHE A 76 0.98 8.94 7.37
CA PHE A 76 1.69 9.91 8.20
C PHE A 76 1.56 11.32 7.63
N THR A 77 1.29 12.29 8.49
CA THR A 77 1.12 13.71 8.16
C THR A 77 1.95 14.56 9.12
N GLU A 78 2.09 15.86 8.84
CA GLU A 78 2.71 16.79 9.80
C GLU A 78 1.98 16.83 11.16
N GLY A 79 0.68 16.52 11.17
CA GLY A 79 -0.15 16.41 12.37
C GLY A 79 -0.19 15.01 12.98
N GLY A 80 0.69 14.10 12.55
CA GLY A 80 0.76 12.72 13.03
C GLY A 80 -0.02 11.71 12.17
N TRP A 81 -0.38 10.58 12.78
CA TRP A 81 -1.03 9.46 12.09
C TRP A 81 -2.50 9.75 11.76
N ARG A 82 -2.89 9.32 10.57
CA ARG A 82 -4.27 9.25 10.07
C ARG A 82 -4.57 7.83 9.62
N PHE A 83 -5.80 7.37 9.84
CA PHE A 83 -6.18 6.00 9.53
C PHE A 83 -7.37 5.98 8.58
N ALA A 84 -7.16 5.43 7.39
CA ALA A 84 -8.20 5.23 6.39
C ALA A 84 -8.68 3.78 6.42
N THR A 85 -10.00 3.60 6.35
CA THR A 85 -10.60 2.26 6.16
C THR A 85 -10.40 1.84 4.71
N ALA A 86 -9.90 0.62 4.50
CA ALA A 86 -9.76 0.04 3.17
C ALA A 86 -11.12 -0.49 2.68
N PRO A 87 -11.62 -0.05 1.51
CA PRO A 87 -12.78 -0.69 0.89
C PRO A 87 -12.39 -2.08 0.35
N ALA A 88 -13.34 -3.01 0.37
CA ALA A 88 -13.14 -4.34 -0.21
C ALA A 88 -12.75 -4.23 -1.69
N GLY A 89 -11.73 -4.99 -2.08
CA GLY A 89 -11.16 -4.97 -3.43
C GLY A 89 -10.03 -3.97 -3.65
N LEU A 90 -9.75 -3.09 -2.67
CA LEU A 90 -8.59 -2.19 -2.76
C LEU A 90 -7.30 -3.00 -2.92
N GLN A 91 -6.44 -2.56 -3.83
CA GLN A 91 -5.10 -3.09 -4.04
C GLN A 91 -4.06 -2.02 -3.71
N LEU A 92 -3.04 -2.40 -2.95
CA LEU A 92 -1.89 -1.55 -2.65
C LEU A 92 -0.59 -2.32 -2.90
N ARG A 93 0.38 -1.66 -3.51
CA ARG A 93 1.73 -2.18 -3.70
C ARG A 93 2.53 -1.98 -2.42
N ASP A 94 2.99 -3.08 -1.82
CA ASP A 94 3.93 -3.08 -0.70
C ASP A 94 5.35 -2.95 -1.26
N GLU A 95 5.99 -1.80 -1.03
CA GLU A 95 7.33 -1.51 -1.54
C GLU A 95 8.41 -2.36 -0.88
N ALA A 96 8.32 -2.61 0.43
CA ALA A 96 9.31 -3.41 1.15
C ALA A 96 9.27 -4.89 0.74
N ALA A 97 8.08 -5.45 0.56
CA ALA A 97 7.91 -6.85 0.16
C ALA A 97 7.86 -7.05 -1.37
N ALA A 98 7.83 -5.98 -2.16
CA ALA A 98 7.71 -6.03 -3.62
C ALA A 98 6.53 -6.89 -4.13
N ILE A 99 5.40 -6.83 -3.44
CA ILE A 99 4.15 -7.57 -3.76
C ILE A 99 2.94 -6.62 -3.79
N CYS A 100 1.88 -6.98 -4.52
CA CYS A 100 0.59 -6.32 -4.35
C CYS A 100 -0.24 -7.06 -3.30
N ARG A 101 -0.82 -6.30 -2.39
CA ARG A 101 -1.77 -6.78 -1.40
C ARG A 101 -3.16 -6.32 -1.79
N ARG A 102 -4.14 -7.22 -1.70
CA ARG A 102 -5.55 -6.94 -1.92
C ARG A 102 -6.31 -7.07 -0.61
N PHE A 103 -7.14 -6.09 -0.31
CA PHE A 103 -8.06 -6.16 0.83
C PHE A 103 -9.33 -6.91 0.41
N ASP A 104 -9.69 -7.98 1.11
CA ASP A 104 -10.90 -8.77 0.81
C ASP A 104 -12.18 -8.27 1.48
N GLY A 105 -12.07 -7.24 2.33
CA GLY A 105 -13.16 -6.73 3.18
C GLY A 105 -12.95 -7.05 4.67
N SER A 106 -12.02 -7.96 4.98
CA SER A 106 -11.66 -8.37 6.35
C SER A 106 -10.16 -8.31 6.60
N ALA A 107 -9.34 -8.75 5.63
CA ALA A 107 -7.91 -8.87 5.76
C ALA A 107 -7.18 -8.49 4.47
N TRP A 108 -5.91 -8.15 4.62
CA TRP A 108 -4.98 -7.94 3.52
C TRP A 108 -4.33 -9.26 3.14
N ALA A 109 -4.50 -9.68 1.90
CA ALA A 109 -3.87 -10.88 1.35
C ALA A 109 -2.94 -10.53 0.19
N ALA A 110 -1.85 -11.27 0.05
CA ALA A 110 -1.00 -11.21 -1.13
C ALA A 110 -1.45 -12.25 -2.16
N TYR A 111 -1.13 -12.02 -3.44
CA TYR A 111 -1.25 -13.08 -4.44
C TYR A 111 -0.24 -14.19 -4.14
N PRO A 112 -0.66 -15.47 -4.17
CA PRO A 112 0.26 -16.57 -3.94
C PRO A 112 1.36 -16.58 -5.00
N PRO A 113 2.59 -17.00 -4.65
CA PRO A 113 3.64 -17.15 -5.63
C PRO A 113 3.30 -18.32 -6.56
N ILE A 114 3.58 -18.15 -7.86
CA ILE A 114 3.46 -19.22 -8.85
C ILE A 114 4.86 -19.80 -9.05
N ALA A 115 5.03 -21.08 -8.72
CA ALA A 115 6.32 -21.76 -8.87
C ALA A 115 6.70 -21.93 -10.34
N ALA A 116 7.98 -21.75 -10.66
CA ALA A 116 8.50 -22.06 -11.98
C ALA A 116 8.36 -23.56 -12.29
N PRO A 117 8.10 -23.94 -13.55
CA PRO A 117 8.03 -25.35 -13.94
C PRO A 117 9.41 -26.00 -13.88
N THR A 118 9.66 -26.81 -12.85
CA THR A 118 10.94 -27.52 -12.63
C THR A 118 10.91 -29.00 -13.05
N GLY A 119 9.72 -29.56 -13.29
CA GLY A 119 9.53 -30.97 -13.66
C GLY A 119 9.37 -31.24 -15.15
N GLY A 120 8.91 -32.47 -15.46
CA GLY A 120 8.61 -32.96 -16.81
C GLY A 120 9.66 -33.94 -17.34
N SER A 121 9.24 -35.08 -17.89
CA SER A 121 10.11 -36.05 -18.56
C SER A 121 10.57 -35.57 -19.94
N VAL A 122 9.79 -34.70 -20.57
CA VAL A 122 10.13 -34.00 -21.82
C VAL A 122 10.17 -32.51 -21.52
N VAL A 123 11.31 -31.88 -21.78
CA VAL A 123 11.54 -30.45 -21.51
C VAL A 123 11.66 -29.72 -22.83
N ASP A 124 10.66 -28.88 -23.13
CA ASP A 124 10.71 -27.92 -24.22
C ASP A 124 11.32 -26.59 -23.72
N VAL A 125 12.43 -26.18 -24.33
CA VAL A 125 13.19 -24.99 -23.92
C VAL A 125 12.48 -23.69 -24.28
N GLU A 126 11.84 -23.62 -25.46
CA GLU A 126 11.13 -22.41 -25.91
C GLU A 126 9.89 -22.16 -25.06
N ALA A 127 9.13 -23.22 -24.77
CA ALA A 127 7.98 -23.15 -23.88
C ALA A 127 8.39 -22.71 -22.46
N ARG A 128 9.50 -23.26 -21.92
CA ARG A 128 10.00 -22.90 -20.59
C ARG A 128 10.44 -21.43 -20.52
N SER A 129 11.12 -20.94 -21.55
CA SER A 129 11.51 -19.52 -21.64
C SER A 129 10.29 -18.59 -21.68
N THR A 130 9.27 -18.97 -22.45
CA THR A 130 8.01 -18.20 -22.55
C THR A 130 7.28 -18.15 -21.21
N LEU A 131 7.14 -19.29 -20.52
CA LEU A 131 6.49 -19.36 -19.22
C LEU A 131 7.24 -18.54 -18.15
N ALA A 132 8.57 -18.58 -18.15
CA ALA A 132 9.37 -17.76 -17.25
C ALA A 132 9.15 -16.25 -17.51
N SER A 133 9.05 -15.85 -18.78
CA SER A 133 8.77 -14.46 -19.15
C SER A 133 7.37 -14.01 -18.72
N VAL A 134 6.35 -14.85 -18.91
CA VAL A 134 4.98 -14.59 -18.44
C VAL A 134 4.93 -14.48 -16.92
N LEU A 135 5.58 -15.40 -16.20
CA LEU A 135 5.66 -15.35 -14.74
C LEU A 135 6.34 -14.06 -14.26
N GLY A 136 7.45 -13.67 -14.88
CA GLY A 136 8.12 -12.41 -14.58
C GLY A 136 7.23 -11.18 -14.82
N ALA A 137 6.48 -11.16 -15.92
CA ALA A 137 5.51 -10.09 -16.21
C ALA A 137 4.39 -10.02 -15.17
N LEU A 138 3.85 -11.17 -14.74
CA LEU A 138 2.83 -11.24 -13.68
C LEU A 138 3.37 -10.75 -12.33
N GLN A 139 4.61 -11.09 -11.99
CA GLN A 139 5.28 -10.63 -10.76
C GLN A 139 5.53 -9.11 -10.80
N GLN A 140 5.97 -8.57 -11.93
CA GLN A 140 6.14 -7.12 -12.11
C GLN A 140 4.81 -6.37 -12.03
N ALA A 141 3.74 -6.93 -12.59
CA ALA A 141 2.38 -6.41 -12.44
C ALA A 141 1.80 -6.60 -11.02
N GLY A 142 2.49 -7.37 -10.16
CA GLY A 142 2.05 -7.70 -8.80
C GLY A 142 0.88 -8.68 -8.74
N LEU A 143 0.59 -9.37 -9.83
CA LEU A 143 -0.48 -10.39 -9.94
C LEU A 143 0.00 -11.80 -9.51
N ALA A 144 1.28 -11.96 -9.19
CA ALA A 144 1.85 -13.15 -8.59
C ALA A 144 2.93 -12.76 -7.56
N GLY A 145 3.04 -13.52 -6.47
CA GLY A 145 4.13 -13.38 -5.51
C GLY A 145 5.48 -13.82 -6.10
N VAL A 146 6.58 -13.32 -5.53
CA VAL A 146 7.93 -13.84 -5.80
C VAL A 146 8.18 -15.01 -4.84
N THR A 147 8.58 -16.17 -5.37
CA THR A 147 9.00 -17.35 -4.58
C THR A 147 10.33 -17.11 -3.90
#